data_AF-A0A413VUA2-F1
#
_entry.id   AF-A0A413VUA2-F1
#
_cell.length_a   1.000
_cell.length_b   1.000
_cell.length_c   1.000
_cell.angle_alpha   90.00
_cell.angle_beta   90.00
_cell.angle_gamma   90.00
#
_symmetry.space_group_name_H-M   'P 1'
#
loop_
_entity.id
_entity.type
_entity.pdbx_description
1 polymer ?
#
loop_
_entity_poly.entity_id
_entity_poly.type
_entity_poly.pdbx_seq_one_letter_code
_entity_poly.pdbx_strand_id
1 'polypeptide(L)'
;MNKFRFIILSTCCLLALTTQAQKIKIKTGIEVLKEQNFKCLEGKRVGLITNPTGVDNQLKSTIDILHEAPNVNLVALYGPEHGVRGDVHAGDKVDNSADSSTGLPVYSLYGKTRKPTPEMLKDIDVLVYDIQDIGCRSFTYISTMGVAMEAAAENGKEFIVLDRPNPVGGEKIEGNLTEERYISFVSQFKIPYLYGLTCGELALMLNGEKMLGKQCNLHVVKMKGWKRKMDYVQTGLQWIPSSPHIPHPHSAFFYPVSGILGELGYMSIGVGYTIPFQMFAAPWVKAEELANNLNKLQLPGVIFRPIHLKPFYSVGKGEHLQGVQVHIMDYRKAALSEIQFLVMQEVATLYPEHAIFDHADKGRFDMFDKVSGSNEIRERFSKRNRWEDIRDYWYKDVDSFRQLSKKYYLYK
;
A
#
# COMPACT_ATOMS: atom_id res chain seq x y z
N MET A 1 2.32 74.90 -15.62
CA MET A 1 1.88 73.92 -14.59
C MET A 1 1.08 72.82 -15.27
N ASN A 2 1.26 71.57 -14.82
CA ASN A 2 0.56 70.33 -15.24
C ASN A 2 1.14 69.54 -16.42
N LYS A 3 2.33 68.96 -16.23
CA LYS A 3 2.81 67.74 -16.91
C LYS A 3 3.37 66.77 -15.87
N PHE A 4 2.51 66.12 -15.06
CA PHE A 4 2.94 65.09 -14.12
C PHE A 4 1.78 64.17 -13.72
N ARG A 5 1.08 63.58 -14.70
CA ARG A 5 0.09 62.52 -14.47
C ARG A 5 -0.04 61.69 -15.73
N PHE A 6 0.92 60.79 -16.03
CA PHE A 6 0.70 59.66 -16.94
C PHE A 6 1.84 58.63 -16.97
N ILE A 7 2.60 58.46 -15.88
CA ILE A 7 3.63 57.39 -15.78
C ILE A 7 3.61 56.76 -14.39
N ILE A 8 2.44 56.34 -13.90
CA ILE A 8 2.35 55.41 -12.76
C ILE A 8 1.09 54.56 -12.94
N LEU A 9 0.98 53.81 -14.04
CA LEU A 9 -0.11 52.82 -14.15
C LEU A 9 0.20 51.68 -15.15
N SER A 10 1.46 51.22 -15.20
CA SER A 10 1.80 50.02 -16.00
C SER A 10 2.86 49.11 -15.37
N THR A 11 3.25 49.32 -14.11
CA THR A 11 4.37 48.57 -13.50
C THR A 11 4.00 47.75 -12.25
N CYS A 12 2.72 47.45 -12.02
CA CYS A 12 2.29 46.76 -10.78
C CYS A 12 1.38 45.52 -10.92
N CYS A 13 1.20 44.93 -12.10
CA CYS A 13 0.43 43.68 -12.23
C CYS A 13 1.09 42.61 -13.12
N LEU A 14 2.43 42.50 -13.04
CA LEU A 14 3.14 41.27 -13.40
C LEU A 14 3.60 40.57 -12.11
N LEU A 15 2.67 40.41 -11.15
CA LEU A 15 2.76 39.30 -10.22
C LEU A 15 2.47 38.07 -11.07
N ALA A 16 3.54 37.49 -11.61
CA ALA A 16 3.51 36.16 -12.18
C ALA A 16 2.81 35.26 -11.16
N LEU A 17 1.58 34.87 -11.47
CA LEU A 17 0.97 33.68 -10.93
C LEU A 17 1.85 32.53 -11.41
N THR A 18 2.99 32.33 -10.75
CA THR A 18 3.72 31.08 -10.86
C THR A 18 2.84 30.06 -10.16
N THR A 19 1.90 29.49 -10.91
CA THR A 19 1.35 28.17 -10.62
C THR A 19 2.56 27.25 -10.53
N GLN A 20 3.09 27.10 -9.32
CA GLN A 20 4.32 26.35 -9.12
C GLN A 20 3.94 24.88 -9.23
N ALA A 21 4.08 24.35 -10.45
CA ALA A 21 3.91 22.93 -10.72
C ALA A 21 4.75 22.14 -9.70
N GLN A 22 4.15 21.13 -9.08
CA GLN A 22 4.82 20.29 -8.11
C GLN A 22 6.05 19.66 -8.77
N LYS A 23 7.24 20.09 -8.34
CA LYS A 23 8.50 19.61 -8.92
C LYS A 23 8.75 18.17 -8.48
N ILE A 24 8.69 17.24 -9.42
CA ILE A 24 9.10 15.84 -9.22
C ILE A 24 10.59 15.80 -8.89
N LYS A 25 10.95 15.12 -7.80
CA LYS A 25 12.31 15.07 -7.22
C LYS A 25 13.04 13.75 -7.43
N ILE A 26 12.37 12.77 -8.04
CA ILE A 26 12.90 11.44 -8.27
C ILE A 26 12.65 11.01 -9.73
N LYS A 27 13.35 9.97 -10.18
CA LYS A 27 12.96 9.19 -11.36
C LYS A 27 12.55 7.80 -10.90
N THR A 28 11.30 7.43 -11.15
CA THR A 28 10.77 6.07 -10.91
C THR A 28 11.44 5.05 -11.84
N GLY A 29 11.21 3.76 -11.60
CA GLY A 29 11.74 2.70 -12.48
C GLY A 29 11.36 2.90 -13.95
N ILE A 30 10.13 3.28 -14.25
CA ILE A 30 9.69 3.57 -15.63
C ILE A 30 10.39 4.80 -16.24
N GLU A 31 10.63 5.87 -15.47
CA GLU A 31 11.41 7.02 -15.95
C GLU A 31 12.86 6.66 -16.25
N VAL A 32 13.47 5.82 -15.42
CA VAL A 32 14.83 5.31 -15.63
C VAL A 32 14.89 4.37 -16.84
N LEU A 33 13.88 3.50 -17.01
CA LEU A 33 13.79 2.59 -18.14
C LEU A 33 13.68 3.35 -19.48
N LYS A 34 12.84 4.40 -19.53
CA LYS A 34 12.74 5.32 -20.68
C LYS A 34 14.08 5.99 -20.99
N GLU A 35 14.76 6.50 -19.96
CA GLU A 35 16.09 7.14 -20.12
C GLU A 35 17.15 6.17 -20.65
N GLN A 36 17.00 4.87 -20.36
CA GLN A 36 17.85 3.80 -20.88
C GLN A 36 17.40 3.28 -22.25
N ASN A 37 16.42 3.91 -22.88
CA ASN A 37 15.81 3.48 -24.14
C ASN A 37 15.37 2.01 -24.10
N PHE A 38 14.80 1.55 -22.99
CA PHE A 38 14.27 0.19 -22.81
C PHE A 38 15.29 -0.94 -23.04
N LYS A 39 16.59 -0.66 -22.97
CA LYS A 39 17.66 -1.59 -23.36
C LYS A 39 17.57 -2.99 -22.74
N CYS A 40 17.13 -3.10 -21.49
CA CYS A 40 16.99 -4.41 -20.82
C CYS A 40 15.82 -5.27 -21.37
N LEU A 41 14.96 -4.72 -22.23
CA LEU A 41 13.80 -5.39 -22.83
C LEU A 41 14.02 -5.76 -24.31
N GLU A 42 15.08 -5.26 -24.95
CA GLU A 42 15.34 -5.49 -26.38
C GLU A 42 15.46 -6.99 -26.70
N GLY A 43 14.79 -7.42 -27.78
CA GLY A 43 14.80 -8.81 -28.24
C GLY A 43 14.01 -9.81 -27.39
N LYS A 44 13.25 -9.35 -26.38
CA LYS A 44 12.44 -10.20 -25.49
C LYS A 44 10.95 -10.01 -25.75
N ARG A 45 10.16 -11.07 -25.62
CA ARG A 45 8.70 -11.00 -25.51
C ARG A 45 8.32 -10.60 -24.09
N VAL A 46 7.72 -9.42 -23.93
CA VAL A 46 7.48 -8.80 -22.63
C VAL A 46 6.04 -9.07 -22.18
N GLY A 47 5.90 -9.63 -20.98
CA GLY A 47 4.66 -9.61 -20.21
C GLY A 47 4.71 -8.50 -19.17
N LEU A 48 3.62 -7.75 -18.99
CA LEU A 48 3.56 -6.63 -18.03
C LEU A 48 2.50 -6.86 -16.93
N ILE A 49 2.96 -6.93 -15.68
CA ILE A 49 2.12 -6.87 -14.48
C ILE A 49 1.99 -5.42 -14.06
N THR A 50 0.79 -4.86 -14.19
CA THR A 50 0.53 -3.45 -13.93
C THR A 50 -0.93 -3.20 -13.56
N ASN A 51 -1.22 -1.98 -13.16
CA ASN A 51 -2.57 -1.45 -12.89
C ASN A 51 -2.58 0.06 -13.19
N PRO A 52 -3.64 0.83 -12.91
CA PRO A 52 -3.68 2.27 -13.18
C PRO A 52 -2.56 3.10 -12.53
N THR A 53 -1.87 2.58 -11.51
CA THR A 53 -0.76 3.29 -10.87
C THR A 53 0.56 3.21 -11.65
N GLY A 54 0.65 2.27 -12.59
CA GLY A 54 1.79 2.06 -13.48
C GLY A 54 1.86 3.14 -14.55
N VAL A 55 2.24 4.35 -14.15
CA VAL A 55 2.37 5.51 -15.04
C VAL A 55 3.71 6.22 -14.89
N ASP A 56 4.04 7.02 -15.89
CA ASP A 56 5.19 7.92 -15.89
C ASP A 56 4.87 9.32 -15.31
N ASN A 57 5.83 10.25 -15.38
CA ASN A 57 5.66 11.62 -14.87
C ASN A 57 4.56 12.44 -15.58
N GLN A 58 4.12 12.01 -16.77
CA GLN A 58 3.05 12.62 -17.54
C GLN A 58 1.72 11.87 -17.39
N LEU A 59 1.65 10.93 -16.44
CA LEU A 59 0.50 10.05 -16.19
C LEU A 59 0.16 9.14 -17.38
N LYS A 60 1.12 8.91 -18.29
CA LYS A 60 0.96 7.94 -19.36
C LYS A 60 1.22 6.54 -18.81
N SER A 61 0.32 5.61 -19.12
CA SER A 61 0.44 4.21 -18.68
C SER A 61 1.70 3.55 -19.22
N THR A 62 2.36 2.75 -18.39
CA THR A 62 3.47 1.88 -18.78
C THR A 62 3.06 0.90 -19.87
N ILE A 63 1.77 0.52 -19.94
CA ILE A 63 1.22 -0.28 -21.04
C ILE A 63 1.46 0.42 -22.37
N ASP A 64 1.01 1.67 -22.47
CA ASP A 64 1.03 2.42 -23.71
C ASP A 64 2.47 2.84 -24.05
N ILE A 65 3.29 3.16 -23.05
CA ILE A 65 4.72 3.46 -23.23
C ILE A 65 5.48 2.27 -23.83
N LEU A 66 5.28 1.06 -23.30
CA LEU A 66 5.97 -0.13 -23.79
C LEU A 66 5.40 -0.62 -25.13
N HIS A 67 4.10 -0.43 -25.37
CA HIS A 67 3.47 -0.79 -26.65
C HIS A 67 3.93 0.11 -27.80
N GLU A 68 4.13 1.40 -27.56
CA GLU A 68 4.58 2.36 -28.57
C GLU A 68 6.10 2.34 -28.83
N ALA A 69 6.89 1.76 -27.93
CA ALA A 69 8.34 1.72 -28.05
C ALA A 69 8.75 0.71 -29.14
N PRO A 70 9.39 1.15 -30.25
CA PRO A 70 9.63 0.29 -31.41
C PRO A 70 10.65 -0.84 -31.16
N ASN A 71 11.45 -0.74 -30.11
CA ASN A 71 12.41 -1.74 -29.69
C ASN A 71 11.90 -2.67 -28.57
N VAL A 72 10.61 -2.58 -28.21
CA VAL A 72 9.97 -3.42 -27.20
C VAL A 72 8.86 -4.24 -27.84
N ASN A 73 8.86 -5.55 -27.57
CA ASN A 73 7.80 -6.46 -28.02
C ASN A 73 6.89 -6.83 -26.84
N LEU A 74 5.93 -5.94 -26.52
CA LEU A 74 4.93 -6.19 -25.48
C LEU A 74 3.83 -7.11 -26.02
N VAL A 75 3.65 -8.28 -25.40
CA VAL A 75 2.76 -9.34 -25.94
C VAL A 75 1.65 -9.76 -24.99
N ALA A 76 1.72 -9.42 -23.69
CA ALA A 76 0.69 -9.82 -22.72
C ALA A 76 0.63 -8.86 -21.52
N LEU A 77 -0.57 -8.70 -20.97
CA LEU A 77 -0.84 -7.90 -19.77
C LEU A 77 -1.38 -8.79 -18.65
N TYR A 78 -1.04 -8.46 -17.41
CA TYR A 78 -1.42 -9.21 -16.21
C TYR A 78 -1.96 -8.25 -15.15
N GLY A 79 -3.25 -8.35 -14.85
CA GLY A 79 -3.94 -7.48 -13.89
C GLY A 79 -3.99 -8.11 -12.49
N PRO A 80 -3.58 -7.40 -11.44
CA PRO A 80 -3.76 -7.86 -10.06
C PRO A 80 -5.23 -7.67 -9.62
N GLU A 81 -5.45 -7.57 -8.31
CA GLU A 81 -6.71 -7.08 -7.74
C GLU A 81 -7.10 -5.70 -8.32
N HIS A 82 -8.36 -5.57 -8.75
CA HIS A 82 -8.95 -4.43 -9.49
C HIS A 82 -8.62 -4.31 -10.99
N GLY A 83 -7.91 -5.29 -11.56
CA GLY A 83 -7.66 -5.36 -13.01
C GLY A 83 -6.58 -4.40 -13.53
N VAL A 84 -6.27 -4.49 -14.83
CA VAL A 84 -5.19 -3.73 -15.49
C VAL A 84 -5.56 -2.25 -15.69
N ARG A 85 -6.78 -1.96 -16.16
CA ARG A 85 -7.24 -0.59 -16.44
C ARG A 85 -8.09 0.00 -15.31
N GLY A 86 -8.26 -0.72 -14.19
CA GLY A 86 -9.03 -0.26 -13.04
C GLY A 86 -10.54 -0.24 -13.25
N ASP A 87 -11.01 -0.92 -14.30
CA ASP A 87 -12.40 -1.01 -14.76
C ASP A 87 -13.17 -2.16 -14.11
N VAL A 88 -12.60 -2.79 -13.07
CA VAL A 88 -13.19 -3.95 -12.38
C VAL A 88 -13.28 -3.69 -10.87
N HIS A 89 -14.43 -3.98 -10.27
CA HIS A 89 -14.60 -3.86 -8.82
C HIS A 89 -13.80 -4.90 -8.03
N ALA A 90 -13.49 -4.56 -6.78
CA ALA A 90 -12.88 -5.48 -5.81
C ALA A 90 -13.74 -6.75 -5.65
N GLY A 91 -13.14 -7.93 -5.86
CA GLY A 91 -13.85 -9.21 -5.70
C GLY A 91 -14.56 -9.74 -6.96
N ASP A 92 -14.64 -8.96 -8.04
CA ASP A 92 -15.25 -9.42 -9.29
C ASP A 92 -14.34 -10.41 -10.04
N LYS A 93 -14.98 -11.34 -10.76
CA LYS A 93 -14.25 -12.24 -11.67
C LYS A 93 -13.86 -11.47 -12.92
N VAL A 94 -12.56 -11.48 -13.22
CA VAL A 94 -12.05 -11.03 -14.51
C VAL A 94 -11.73 -12.27 -15.33
N ASP A 95 -12.50 -12.50 -16.38
CA ASP A 95 -12.15 -13.48 -17.39
C ASP A 95 -11.04 -12.91 -18.30
N ASN A 96 -10.28 -13.80 -18.95
CA ASN A 96 -9.27 -13.37 -19.92
C ASN A 96 -9.94 -12.54 -21.02
N SER A 97 -9.39 -11.35 -21.28
CA SER A 97 -9.92 -10.40 -22.25
C SER A 97 -8.80 -9.87 -23.14
N ALA A 98 -9.14 -9.02 -24.11
CA ALA A 98 -8.17 -8.23 -24.84
C ALA A 98 -8.27 -6.77 -24.38
N ASP A 99 -7.12 -6.11 -24.19
CA ASP A 99 -7.08 -4.68 -23.92
C ASP A 99 -7.57 -3.92 -25.14
N SER A 100 -8.58 -3.05 -24.97
CA SER A 100 -9.27 -2.39 -26.08
C SER A 100 -8.37 -1.43 -26.87
N SER A 101 -7.35 -0.85 -26.22
CA SER A 101 -6.44 0.10 -26.86
C SER A 101 -5.31 -0.57 -27.64
N THR A 102 -4.76 -1.67 -27.11
CA THR A 102 -3.57 -2.33 -27.67
C THR A 102 -3.87 -3.65 -28.39
N GLY A 103 -5.05 -4.24 -28.16
CA GLY A 103 -5.43 -5.57 -28.64
C GLY A 103 -4.74 -6.73 -27.93
N LEU A 104 -3.92 -6.46 -26.90
CA LEU A 104 -3.13 -7.48 -26.21
C LEU A 104 -3.99 -8.35 -25.29
N PRO A 105 -3.65 -9.64 -25.12
CA PRO A 105 -4.31 -10.49 -24.14
C PRO A 105 -4.04 -9.98 -22.71
N VAL A 106 -5.11 -9.99 -21.90
CA VAL A 106 -5.12 -9.59 -20.49
C VAL A 106 -5.45 -10.81 -19.64
N TYR A 107 -4.55 -11.15 -18.72
CA TYR A 107 -4.72 -12.23 -17.75
C TYR A 107 -5.03 -11.68 -16.36
N SER A 108 -6.01 -12.28 -15.69
CA SER A 108 -6.30 -11.96 -14.29
C SER A 108 -5.38 -12.74 -13.34
N LEU A 109 -4.69 -12.01 -12.45
CA LEU A 109 -3.91 -12.54 -11.34
C LEU A 109 -4.66 -12.41 -10.00
N TYR A 110 -5.98 -12.64 -10.03
CA TYR A 110 -6.84 -12.60 -8.85
C TYR A 110 -7.80 -13.81 -8.77
N GLY A 111 -8.47 -13.96 -7.61
CA GLY A 111 -9.44 -15.04 -7.41
C GLY A 111 -8.79 -16.42 -7.43
N LYS A 112 -9.17 -17.26 -8.42
CA LYS A 112 -8.65 -18.62 -8.58
C LYS A 112 -7.21 -18.67 -9.08
N THR A 113 -6.77 -17.64 -9.81
CA THR A 113 -5.46 -17.61 -10.45
C THR A 113 -4.69 -16.42 -9.93
N ARG A 114 -4.02 -16.56 -8.78
CA ARG A 114 -3.20 -15.49 -8.18
C ARG A 114 -1.72 -15.58 -8.57
N LYS A 115 -1.27 -16.80 -8.86
CA LYS A 115 0.05 -17.13 -9.40
C LYS A 115 -0.11 -17.37 -10.91
N PRO A 116 0.66 -16.72 -11.79
CA PRO A 116 0.61 -16.99 -13.23
C PRO A 116 0.85 -18.48 -13.51
N THR A 117 0.04 -19.08 -14.38
CA THR A 117 0.21 -20.48 -14.77
C THR A 117 1.31 -20.62 -15.84
N PRO A 118 1.92 -21.80 -16.04
CA PRO A 118 2.85 -22.03 -17.14
C PRO A 118 2.28 -21.63 -18.51
N GLU A 119 0.98 -21.88 -18.72
CA GLU A 119 0.28 -21.53 -19.96
C GLU A 119 0.21 -20.01 -20.18
N MET A 120 0.03 -19.24 -19.11
CA MET A 120 0.05 -17.77 -19.15
C MET A 120 1.46 -17.21 -19.40
N LEU A 121 2.52 -17.99 -19.16
CA LEU A 121 3.92 -17.56 -19.26
C LEU A 121 4.63 -18.09 -20.52
N LYS A 122 4.00 -18.98 -21.29
CA LYS A 122 4.63 -19.66 -22.43
C LYS A 122 5.07 -18.69 -23.53
N ASP A 123 4.31 -17.62 -23.72
CA ASP A 123 4.47 -16.66 -24.82
C ASP A 123 5.37 -15.47 -24.47
N ILE A 124 5.94 -15.44 -23.26
CA ILE A 124 6.84 -14.38 -22.80
C ILE A 124 8.23 -14.92 -22.45
N ASP A 125 9.21 -14.04 -22.48
CA ASP A 125 10.59 -14.30 -22.03
C ASP A 125 10.88 -13.59 -20.70
N VAL A 126 10.22 -12.45 -20.47
CA VAL A 126 10.37 -11.62 -19.27
C VAL A 126 9.02 -11.12 -18.75
N LEU A 127 8.83 -11.14 -17.43
CA LEU A 127 7.78 -10.42 -16.74
C LEU A 127 8.32 -9.10 -16.20
N VAL A 128 7.66 -7.99 -16.53
CA VAL A 128 7.91 -6.67 -15.95
C VAL A 128 6.84 -6.38 -14.92
N TYR A 129 7.21 -5.89 -13.74
CA TYR A 129 6.32 -5.45 -12.68
C TYR A 129 6.42 -3.93 -12.49
N ASP A 130 5.29 -3.23 -12.60
CA ASP A 130 5.20 -1.78 -12.38
C ASP A 130 3.86 -1.41 -11.71
N ILE A 131 3.83 -1.47 -10.38
CA ILE A 131 2.67 -1.14 -9.54
C ILE A 131 3.14 -0.36 -8.31
N GLN A 132 2.40 0.68 -7.94
CA GLN A 132 2.57 1.42 -6.68
C GLN A 132 1.85 0.70 -5.54
N ASP A 133 2.61 0.08 -4.62
CA ASP A 133 2.10 -0.45 -3.36
C ASP A 133 2.08 0.62 -2.23
N ILE A 134 1.69 0.20 -1.01
CA ILE A 134 1.53 1.10 0.14
C ILE A 134 2.51 0.86 1.31
N GLY A 135 3.49 -0.04 1.16
CA GLY A 135 4.45 -0.36 2.23
C GLY A 135 3.90 -1.20 3.39
N CYS A 136 2.74 -1.85 3.19
CA CYS A 136 2.06 -2.68 4.20
C CYS A 136 1.83 -4.11 3.69
N ARG A 137 2.11 -5.11 4.54
CA ARG A 137 2.16 -6.53 4.18
C ARG A 137 0.84 -7.09 3.65
N SER A 138 -0.28 -6.63 4.19
CA SER A 138 -1.61 -7.11 3.78
C SER A 138 -2.14 -6.49 2.49
N PHE A 139 -1.40 -5.54 1.90
CA PHE A 139 -1.74 -4.99 0.59
C PHE A 139 -1.20 -5.89 -0.52
N THR A 140 -2.11 -6.58 -1.22
CA THR A 140 -1.83 -7.82 -1.95
C THR A 140 -0.96 -7.68 -3.21
N TYR A 141 -0.65 -6.47 -3.65
CA TYR A 141 0.21 -6.25 -4.82
C TYR A 141 1.64 -6.79 -4.65
N ILE A 142 2.18 -6.77 -3.43
CA ILE A 142 3.48 -7.41 -3.15
C ILE A 142 3.36 -8.93 -3.14
N SER A 143 2.20 -9.48 -2.74
CA SER A 143 1.92 -10.90 -2.82
C SER A 143 1.88 -11.34 -4.28
N THR A 144 1.16 -10.61 -5.14
CA THR A 144 1.18 -10.80 -6.61
C THR A 144 2.60 -10.76 -7.15
N MET A 145 3.41 -9.77 -6.74
CA MET A 145 4.81 -9.67 -7.17
C MET A 145 5.59 -10.94 -6.85
N GLY A 146 5.60 -11.37 -5.58
CA GLY A 146 6.44 -12.52 -5.19
C GLY A 146 5.94 -13.86 -5.74
N VAL A 147 4.63 -14.11 -5.82
CA VAL A 147 4.14 -15.35 -6.45
C VAL A 147 4.37 -15.35 -7.97
N ALA A 148 4.38 -14.18 -8.63
CA ALA A 148 4.77 -14.07 -10.03
C ALA A 148 6.28 -14.25 -10.23
N MET A 149 7.11 -13.77 -9.30
CA MET A 149 8.56 -14.06 -9.29
C MET A 149 8.84 -15.55 -9.12
N GLU A 150 8.09 -16.23 -8.24
CA GLU A 150 8.16 -17.68 -8.06
C GLU A 150 7.78 -18.42 -9.34
N ALA A 151 6.65 -18.06 -9.97
CA ALA A 151 6.24 -18.64 -11.25
C ALA A 151 7.26 -18.39 -12.37
N ALA A 152 7.85 -17.20 -12.43
CA ALA A 152 8.92 -16.88 -13.37
C ALA A 152 10.15 -17.79 -13.14
N ALA A 153 10.57 -17.96 -11.88
CA ALA A 153 11.68 -18.84 -11.53
C ALA A 153 11.40 -20.30 -11.91
N GLU A 154 10.20 -20.80 -11.66
CA GLU A 154 9.78 -22.16 -12.03
C GLU A 154 9.82 -22.40 -13.53
N ASN A 155 9.43 -21.40 -14.33
CA ASN A 155 9.29 -21.50 -15.79
C ASN A 155 10.47 -20.90 -16.57
N GLY A 156 11.58 -20.60 -15.89
CA GLY A 156 12.81 -20.09 -16.52
C GLY A 156 12.65 -18.71 -17.17
N LYS A 157 11.75 -17.88 -16.65
CA LYS A 157 11.51 -16.51 -17.12
C LYS A 157 12.31 -15.50 -16.33
N GLU A 158 12.74 -14.43 -16.98
CA GLU A 158 13.30 -13.27 -16.29
C GLU A 158 12.18 -12.47 -15.62
N PHE A 159 12.51 -11.82 -14.51
CA PHE A 159 11.61 -10.92 -13.81
C PHE A 159 12.27 -9.56 -13.60
N ILE A 160 11.61 -8.49 -14.04
CA ILE A 160 12.10 -7.12 -13.95
C ILE A 160 11.15 -6.29 -13.09
N VAL A 161 11.65 -5.66 -12.03
CA VAL A 161 10.88 -4.70 -11.22
C VAL A 161 11.23 -3.28 -11.64
N LEU A 162 10.22 -2.50 -12.06
CA LEU A 162 10.33 -1.05 -12.19
C LEU A 162 10.06 -0.45 -10.82
N ASP A 163 11.14 -0.12 -10.10
CA ASP A 163 11.01 0.20 -8.69
C ASP A 163 10.24 1.49 -8.44
N ARG A 164 9.46 1.52 -7.34
CA ARG A 164 8.60 2.64 -6.94
C ARG A 164 8.81 3.03 -5.48
N PRO A 165 8.50 4.28 -5.09
CA PRO A 165 8.62 4.72 -3.71
C PRO A 165 7.78 3.86 -2.77
N ASN A 166 8.32 3.50 -1.61
CA ASN A 166 7.47 3.13 -0.49
C ASN A 166 6.81 4.44 0.02
N PRO A 167 5.47 4.59 -0.04
CA PRO A 167 4.81 5.86 0.26
C PRO A 167 4.86 6.24 1.74
N VAL A 168 5.08 5.26 2.62
CA VAL A 168 5.30 5.46 4.07
C VAL A 168 6.80 5.57 4.40
N GLY A 169 7.67 5.67 3.39
CA GLY A 169 9.12 5.76 3.56
C GLY A 169 9.78 4.42 3.93
N GLY A 170 11.10 4.43 4.01
CA GLY A 170 11.95 3.26 4.25
C GLY A 170 12.46 3.13 5.70
N GLU A 171 11.94 3.89 6.66
CA GLU A 171 12.49 3.89 8.04
C GLU A 171 11.64 3.11 9.04
N LYS A 172 10.31 3.09 8.87
CA LYS A 172 9.38 2.40 9.76
C LYS A 172 9.37 0.90 9.48
N ILE A 173 9.49 0.13 10.56
CA ILE A 173 9.34 -1.31 10.57
C ILE A 173 8.49 -1.63 11.80
N GLU A 174 7.34 -2.26 11.62
CA GLU A 174 6.37 -2.56 12.69
C GLU A 174 5.71 -3.92 12.45
N GLY A 175 5.47 -4.67 13.54
CA GLY A 175 4.79 -5.96 13.52
C GLY A 175 5.70 -7.18 13.41
N ASN A 176 5.21 -8.32 13.91
CA ASN A 176 5.90 -9.60 13.83
C ASN A 176 5.99 -10.11 12.38
N LEU A 177 6.95 -10.99 12.12
CA LEU A 177 6.97 -11.77 10.89
C LEU A 177 5.76 -12.70 10.84
N THR A 178 5.27 -12.97 9.62
CA THR A 178 4.26 -14.01 9.42
C THR A 178 4.78 -15.38 9.83
N GLU A 179 4.03 -16.10 10.65
CA GLU A 179 4.27 -17.49 10.99
C GLU A 179 3.77 -18.44 9.91
N GLU A 180 4.37 -19.63 9.80
CA GLU A 180 4.11 -20.60 8.71
C GLU A 180 2.62 -20.87 8.47
N ARG A 181 1.87 -21.12 9.56
CA ARG A 181 0.43 -21.40 9.51
C ARG A 181 -0.41 -20.24 8.96
N TYR A 182 0.11 -19.01 9.08
CA TYR A 182 -0.58 -17.78 8.70
C TYR A 182 -0.06 -17.20 7.39
N ILE A 183 0.83 -17.89 6.67
CA ILE A 183 1.20 -17.52 5.30
C ILE A 183 -0.04 -17.67 4.40
N SER A 184 -0.44 -16.57 3.78
CA SER A 184 -1.58 -16.49 2.88
C SER A 184 -1.40 -15.32 1.91
N PHE A 185 -2.34 -15.12 0.98
CA PHE A 185 -2.21 -14.01 0.02
C PHE A 185 -2.22 -12.61 0.65
N VAL A 186 -2.72 -12.43 1.88
CA VAL A 186 -2.66 -11.17 2.65
C VAL A 186 -1.48 -11.12 3.65
N SER A 187 -0.59 -12.10 3.58
CA SER A 187 0.52 -12.30 4.52
C SER A 187 1.62 -13.18 3.90
N GLN A 188 1.88 -12.96 2.61
CA GLN A 188 2.50 -13.96 1.73
C GLN A 188 3.96 -14.30 2.08
N PHE A 189 4.65 -13.43 2.82
CA PHE A 189 6.05 -13.58 3.16
C PHE A 189 6.29 -13.36 4.65
N LYS A 190 7.37 -13.95 5.15
CA LYS A 190 7.87 -13.75 6.52
C LYS A 190 8.54 -12.39 6.67
N ILE A 191 7.76 -11.33 6.52
CA ILE A 191 8.15 -9.92 6.69
C ILE A 191 7.25 -9.25 7.74
N PRO A 192 7.67 -8.14 8.39
CA PRO A 192 6.84 -7.36 9.29
C PRO A 192 5.60 -6.78 8.61
N TYR A 193 4.63 -6.31 9.40
CA TYR A 193 3.39 -5.72 8.87
C TYR A 193 3.67 -4.43 8.09
N LEU A 194 4.47 -3.52 8.66
CA LEU A 194 5.16 -2.48 7.90
C LEU A 194 6.61 -2.91 7.74
N TYR A 195 7.03 -3.17 6.51
CA TYR A 195 8.33 -3.80 6.23
C TYR A 195 9.40 -2.79 5.76
N GLY A 196 9.01 -1.55 5.43
CA GLY A 196 9.96 -0.45 5.19
C GLY A 196 10.90 -0.66 4.00
N LEU A 197 10.51 -1.42 2.97
CA LEU A 197 11.29 -1.60 1.74
C LEU A 197 10.51 -1.03 0.56
N THR A 198 11.19 -0.69 -0.53
CA THR A 198 10.52 -0.55 -1.84
C THR A 198 10.16 -1.93 -2.40
N CYS A 199 9.30 -2.00 -3.42
CA CYS A 199 9.00 -3.26 -4.08
C CYS A 199 10.25 -3.92 -4.70
N GLY A 200 11.18 -3.13 -5.25
CA GLY A 200 12.46 -3.62 -5.75
C GLY A 200 13.40 -4.16 -4.64
N GLU A 201 13.51 -3.46 -3.52
CA GLU A 201 14.29 -3.94 -2.36
C GLU A 201 13.68 -5.23 -1.77
N LEU A 202 12.34 -5.32 -1.71
CA LEU A 202 11.64 -6.52 -1.28
C LEU A 202 11.89 -7.68 -2.25
N ALA A 203 11.79 -7.47 -3.56
CA ALA A 203 12.08 -8.50 -4.55
C ALA A 203 13.51 -9.07 -4.40
N LEU A 204 14.50 -8.20 -4.19
CA LEU A 204 15.88 -8.62 -3.92
C LEU A 204 16.00 -9.47 -2.65
N MET A 205 15.31 -9.07 -1.58
CA MET A 205 15.26 -9.83 -0.32
C MET A 205 14.63 -11.21 -0.52
N LEU A 206 13.45 -11.28 -1.16
CA LEU A 206 12.74 -12.55 -1.40
C LEU A 206 13.62 -13.54 -2.18
N ASN A 207 14.35 -13.05 -3.18
CA ASN A 207 15.24 -13.85 -4.00
C ASN A 207 16.53 -14.26 -3.24
N GLY A 208 17.13 -13.34 -2.51
CA GLY A 208 18.40 -13.54 -1.79
C GLY A 208 18.28 -14.44 -0.57
N GLU A 209 17.18 -14.30 0.20
CA GLU A 209 16.88 -15.13 1.37
C GLU A 209 16.10 -16.41 1.00
N LYS A 210 15.98 -16.72 -0.30
CA LYS A 210 15.33 -17.93 -0.85
C LYS A 210 13.89 -18.13 -0.36
N MET A 211 13.17 -17.03 -0.15
CA MET A 211 11.79 -17.04 0.38
C MET A 211 10.76 -17.55 -0.63
N LEU A 212 11.15 -17.72 -1.89
CA LEU A 212 10.30 -18.20 -2.99
C LEU A 212 10.50 -19.69 -3.32
N GLY A 213 11.37 -20.41 -2.59
CA GLY A 213 11.72 -21.81 -2.88
C GLY A 213 12.69 -21.99 -4.06
N LYS A 214 12.60 -21.18 -5.12
CA LYS A 214 13.54 -21.15 -6.25
C LYS A 214 14.05 -19.73 -6.51
N GLN A 215 15.32 -19.60 -6.87
CA GLN A 215 15.89 -18.30 -7.23
C GLN A 215 15.43 -17.87 -8.62
N CYS A 216 14.98 -16.62 -8.71
CA CYS A 216 14.51 -15.98 -9.93
C CYS A 216 15.67 -15.26 -10.63
N ASN A 217 15.69 -15.26 -11.98
CA ASN A 217 16.52 -14.34 -12.75
C ASN A 217 15.94 -12.93 -12.63
N LEU A 218 16.31 -12.23 -11.57
CA LEU A 218 15.74 -10.96 -11.17
C LEU A 218 16.63 -9.79 -11.57
N HIS A 219 16.02 -8.77 -12.18
CA HIS A 219 16.61 -7.46 -12.36
C HIS A 219 15.70 -6.38 -11.77
N VAL A 220 16.29 -5.36 -11.14
CA VAL A 220 15.56 -4.21 -10.60
C VAL A 220 16.03 -2.95 -11.30
N VAL A 221 15.12 -2.25 -11.97
CA VAL A 221 15.36 -0.92 -12.53
C VAL A 221 15.23 0.08 -11.39
N LYS A 222 16.37 0.35 -10.75
CA LYS A 222 16.49 1.21 -9.57
C LYS A 222 16.07 2.65 -9.86
N MET A 223 15.33 3.25 -8.94
CA MET A 223 14.99 4.67 -8.97
C MET A 223 16.22 5.58 -8.85
N LYS A 224 16.11 6.82 -9.32
CA LYS A 224 17.08 7.89 -9.02
C LYS A 224 16.47 8.92 -8.09
N GLY A 225 17.20 9.33 -7.06
CA GLY A 225 16.83 10.43 -6.16
C GLY A 225 15.97 10.06 -4.95
N TRP A 226 15.26 8.93 -4.95
CA TRP A 226 14.50 8.49 -3.77
C TRP A 226 15.43 8.23 -2.57
N LYS A 227 14.95 8.57 -1.37
CA LYS A 227 15.64 8.43 -0.10
C LYS A 227 14.70 7.79 0.91
N ARG A 228 15.24 7.01 1.84
CA ARG A 228 14.43 6.29 2.84
C ARG A 228 13.58 7.22 3.71
N LYS A 229 14.04 8.46 3.91
CA LYS A 229 13.33 9.51 4.64
C LYS A 229 12.14 10.15 3.89
N MET A 230 11.99 9.87 2.60
CA MET A 230 10.91 10.44 1.80
C MET A 230 9.60 9.69 2.05
N ASP A 231 8.56 10.41 2.44
CA ASP A 231 7.19 10.00 2.15
C ASP A 231 6.84 10.23 0.67
N TYR A 232 5.65 9.79 0.26
CA TYR A 232 5.21 9.95 -1.13
C TYR A 232 5.10 11.41 -1.58
N VAL A 233 4.57 12.30 -0.74
CA VAL A 233 4.37 13.72 -1.09
C VAL A 233 5.71 14.39 -1.38
N GLN A 234 6.74 14.06 -0.61
CA GLN A 234 8.09 14.59 -0.77
C GLN A 234 8.74 14.20 -2.10
N THR A 235 8.30 13.12 -2.76
CA THR A 235 8.78 12.71 -4.09
C THR A 235 8.37 13.68 -5.20
N GLY A 236 7.30 14.45 -4.99
CA GLY A 236 6.72 15.34 -6.01
C GLY A 236 5.82 14.64 -7.04
N LEU A 237 5.63 13.32 -6.95
CA LEU A 237 4.76 12.55 -7.85
C LEU A 237 3.27 12.80 -7.56
N GLN A 238 2.43 12.57 -8.55
CA GLN A 238 0.98 12.49 -8.38
C GLN A 238 0.59 11.14 -7.79
N TRP A 239 -0.34 11.14 -6.84
CA TRP A 239 -0.92 9.92 -6.32
C TRP A 239 -2.11 9.49 -7.19
N ILE A 240 -2.01 8.31 -7.78
CA ILE A 240 -3.16 7.60 -8.33
C ILE A 240 -3.67 6.68 -7.23
N PRO A 241 -4.99 6.64 -6.96
CA PRO A 241 -5.55 5.72 -5.97
C PRO A 241 -5.02 4.31 -6.15
N SER A 242 -4.24 3.84 -5.18
CA SER A 242 -3.63 2.50 -5.24
C SER A 242 -4.70 1.40 -5.11
N SER A 243 -5.78 1.70 -4.39
CA SER A 243 -7.07 1.01 -4.47
C SER A 243 -8.19 2.04 -4.20
N PRO A 244 -9.48 1.71 -4.40
CA PRO A 244 -10.58 2.65 -4.18
C PRO A 244 -10.62 3.28 -2.78
N HIS A 245 -10.14 2.56 -1.75
CA HIS A 245 -10.11 3.04 -0.37
C HIS A 245 -8.76 3.62 0.05
N ILE A 246 -7.77 3.68 -0.84
CA ILE A 246 -6.51 4.44 -0.67
C ILE A 246 -6.47 5.60 -1.68
N PRO A 247 -7.41 6.57 -1.60
CA PRO A 247 -7.58 7.60 -2.62
C PRO A 247 -6.47 8.67 -2.62
N HIS A 248 -5.72 8.78 -1.53
CA HIS A 248 -4.74 9.84 -1.31
C HIS A 248 -3.43 9.26 -0.75
N PRO A 249 -2.29 9.95 -0.94
CA PRO A 249 -1.00 9.44 -0.45
C PRO A 249 -1.00 9.31 1.08
N HIS A 250 -1.72 10.18 1.79
CA HIS A 250 -1.82 10.07 3.24
C HIS A 250 -2.64 8.84 3.69
N SER A 251 -3.56 8.33 2.87
CA SER A 251 -4.33 7.12 3.17
C SER A 251 -3.42 5.91 3.35
N ALA A 252 -2.25 5.88 2.70
CA ALA A 252 -1.24 4.83 2.90
C ALA A 252 -0.71 4.77 4.34
N PHE A 253 -0.61 5.91 5.03
CA PHE A 253 -0.24 5.93 6.46
C PHE A 253 -1.35 5.40 7.36
N PHE A 254 -2.61 5.58 6.96
CA PHE A 254 -3.77 5.22 7.79
C PHE A 254 -4.25 3.80 7.58
N TYR A 255 -3.99 3.19 6.42
CA TYR A 255 -4.26 1.77 6.21
C TYR A 255 -3.71 0.88 7.36
N PRO A 256 -2.42 0.96 7.75
CA PRO A 256 -1.91 0.18 8.87
C PRO A 256 -2.47 0.61 10.24
N VAL A 257 -2.98 1.84 10.37
CA VAL A 257 -3.54 2.37 11.64
C VAL A 257 -4.80 1.62 12.04
N SER A 258 -5.63 1.20 11.09
CA SER A 258 -6.97 0.64 11.35
C SER A 258 -7.31 -0.63 10.56
N GLY A 259 -6.48 -1.01 9.59
CA GLY A 259 -6.79 -2.07 8.63
C GLY A 259 -6.97 -3.45 9.23
N ILE A 260 -6.23 -3.82 10.29
CA ILE A 260 -6.34 -5.14 10.93
C ILE A 260 -7.69 -5.28 11.62
N LEU A 261 -8.11 -4.26 12.38
CA LEU A 261 -9.45 -4.19 12.97
C LEU A 261 -10.53 -4.15 11.87
N GLY A 262 -10.26 -3.48 10.75
CA GLY A 262 -11.16 -3.40 9.60
C GLY A 262 -11.63 -4.76 9.07
N GLU A 263 -10.79 -5.78 9.13
CA GLU A 263 -11.13 -7.15 8.68
C GLU A 263 -12.29 -7.78 9.47
N LEU A 264 -12.55 -7.30 10.68
CA LEU A 264 -13.65 -7.79 11.51
C LEU A 264 -15.00 -7.18 11.13
N GLY A 265 -15.02 -6.02 10.45
CA GLY A 265 -16.25 -5.30 10.12
C GLY A 265 -17.09 -4.87 11.34
N TYR A 266 -16.49 -4.83 12.54
CA TYR A 266 -17.19 -4.58 13.80
C TYR A 266 -17.37 -3.10 14.11
N MET A 267 -16.32 -2.30 13.94
CA MET A 267 -16.36 -0.84 14.02
C MET A 267 -16.18 -0.25 12.62
N SER A 268 -16.81 0.89 12.36
CA SER A 268 -16.50 1.66 11.16
C SER A 268 -15.10 2.25 11.30
N ILE A 269 -14.21 1.88 10.37
CA ILE A 269 -12.88 2.46 10.24
C ILE A 269 -12.81 3.58 9.19
N GLY A 270 -13.97 4.14 8.82
CA GLY A 270 -14.10 5.16 7.77
C GLY A 270 -14.26 4.62 6.35
N VAL A 271 -14.00 3.32 6.10
CA VAL A 271 -14.43 2.68 4.85
C VAL A 271 -15.96 2.64 4.81
N GLY A 272 -16.55 3.28 3.81
CA GLY A 272 -17.99 3.63 3.83
C GLY A 272 -18.27 5.11 4.05
N TYR A 273 -17.25 5.88 4.44
CA TYR A 273 -17.28 7.33 4.64
C TYR A 273 -16.16 8.01 3.81
N THR A 274 -15.95 9.31 3.97
CA THR A 274 -15.05 10.11 3.12
C THR A 274 -13.59 10.16 3.59
N ILE A 275 -13.27 9.55 4.73
CA ILE A 275 -11.93 9.51 5.33
C ILE A 275 -11.52 8.06 5.68
N PRO A 276 -11.45 7.16 4.67
CA PRO A 276 -11.19 5.74 4.90
C PRO A 276 -9.88 5.52 5.66
N PHE A 277 -9.92 4.61 6.63
CA PHE A 277 -8.84 4.23 7.55
C PHE A 277 -8.43 5.28 8.60
N GLN A 278 -8.94 6.51 8.54
CA GLN A 278 -8.50 7.63 9.38
C GLN A 278 -9.26 7.75 10.71
N MET A 279 -10.11 6.79 11.04
CA MET A 279 -11.06 6.93 12.14
C MET A 279 -11.53 5.59 12.69
N PHE A 280 -12.20 5.63 13.84
CA PHE A 280 -12.87 4.49 14.47
C PHE A 280 -14.20 4.97 15.05
N ALA A 281 -15.31 4.31 14.71
CA ALA A 281 -16.63 4.71 15.17
C ALA A 281 -17.63 3.54 15.24
N ALA A 282 -18.59 3.66 16.15
CA ALA A 282 -19.70 2.71 16.33
C ALA A 282 -20.93 3.44 16.92
N PRO A 283 -22.15 2.86 16.85
CA PRO A 283 -23.35 3.55 17.31
C PRO A 283 -23.44 3.67 18.84
N TRP A 284 -22.74 2.81 19.57
CA TRP A 284 -22.73 2.75 21.04
C TRP A 284 -21.59 3.58 21.68
N VAL A 285 -20.66 4.10 20.88
CA VAL A 285 -19.56 4.95 21.39
C VAL A 285 -20.07 6.34 21.73
N LYS A 286 -19.47 6.98 22.74
CA LYS A 286 -19.57 8.43 22.97
C LYS A 286 -18.26 9.08 22.58
N ALA A 287 -18.30 9.96 21.57
CA ALA A 287 -17.10 10.49 20.91
C ALA A 287 -16.12 11.16 21.88
N GLU A 288 -16.63 12.02 22.76
CA GLU A 288 -15.83 12.78 23.72
C GLU A 288 -15.15 11.88 24.76
N GLU A 289 -15.85 10.86 25.28
CA GLU A 289 -15.28 9.93 26.28
C GLU A 289 -14.11 9.13 25.69
N LEU A 290 -14.29 8.58 24.48
CA LEU A 290 -13.25 7.82 23.79
C LEU A 290 -12.05 8.70 23.42
N ALA A 291 -12.29 9.91 22.86
CA ALA A 291 -11.23 10.85 22.53
C ALA A 291 -10.41 11.26 23.75
N ASN A 292 -11.09 11.58 24.87
CA ASN A 292 -10.42 11.98 26.11
C ASN A 292 -9.56 10.85 26.69
N ASN A 293 -10.05 9.60 26.70
CA ASN A 293 -9.25 8.48 27.19
C ASN A 293 -8.04 8.18 26.29
N LEU A 294 -8.23 8.16 24.97
CA LEU A 294 -7.11 7.93 24.04
C LEU A 294 -6.05 9.03 24.11
N ASN A 295 -6.44 10.30 24.23
CA ASN A 295 -5.48 11.40 24.37
C ASN A 295 -4.71 11.36 25.70
N LYS A 296 -5.25 10.76 26.77
CA LYS A 296 -4.51 10.52 28.03
C LYS A 296 -3.34 9.55 27.87
N LEU A 297 -3.36 8.69 26.85
CA LEU A 297 -2.24 7.80 26.54
C LEU A 297 -1.02 8.56 25.99
N GLN A 298 -1.19 9.83 25.57
CA GLN A 298 -0.11 10.71 25.11
C GLN A 298 0.75 10.09 23.99
N LEU A 299 0.09 9.42 23.03
CA LEU A 299 0.77 8.74 21.94
C LEU A 299 1.64 9.71 21.12
N PRO A 300 2.94 9.46 20.94
CA PRO A 300 3.81 10.37 20.23
C PRO A 300 3.33 10.68 18.81
N GLY A 301 3.11 11.96 18.51
CA GLY A 301 2.74 12.41 17.17
C GLY A 301 1.29 12.13 16.76
N VAL A 302 0.40 11.75 17.69
CA VAL A 302 -1.01 11.45 17.41
C VAL A 302 -1.92 12.29 18.29
N ILE A 303 -3.02 12.79 17.70
CA ILE A 303 -4.14 13.40 18.43
C ILE A 303 -5.42 12.69 17.99
N PHE A 304 -6.29 12.36 18.95
CA PHE A 304 -7.62 11.83 18.69
C PHE A 304 -8.65 12.95 18.81
N ARG A 305 -9.42 13.19 17.74
CA ARG A 305 -10.48 14.20 17.71
C ARG A 305 -11.85 13.50 17.74
N PRO A 306 -12.80 13.91 18.59
CA PRO A 306 -14.15 13.37 18.57
C PRO A 306 -14.82 13.63 17.21
N ILE A 307 -15.58 12.66 16.69
CA ILE A 307 -16.33 12.76 15.44
C ILE A 307 -17.72 12.13 15.55
N HIS A 308 -18.69 12.76 14.88
CA HIS A 308 -20.04 12.26 14.66
C HIS A 308 -20.27 12.15 13.15
N LEU A 309 -20.80 11.02 12.68
CA LEU A 309 -20.93 10.78 11.25
C LEU A 309 -22.10 9.86 10.94
N LYS A 310 -22.41 9.77 9.64
CA LYS A 310 -23.33 8.78 9.08
C LYS A 310 -22.72 8.19 7.81
N PRO A 311 -22.22 6.93 7.83
CA PRO A 311 -21.63 6.30 6.65
C PRO A 311 -22.60 6.21 5.46
N PHE A 312 -22.06 6.34 4.25
CA PHE A 312 -22.79 6.25 2.99
C PHE A 312 -23.00 4.80 2.53
N TYR A 313 -22.06 3.91 2.86
CA TYR A 313 -22.09 2.47 2.57
C TYR A 313 -21.25 1.69 3.60
N SER A 314 -21.13 0.37 3.45
CA SER A 314 -20.35 -0.51 4.34
C SER A 314 -20.84 -0.49 5.81
N VAL A 315 -19.95 -0.71 6.77
CA VAL A 315 -20.22 -0.81 8.21
C VAL A 315 -20.94 0.44 8.72
N GLY A 316 -22.11 0.25 9.33
CA GLY A 316 -22.94 1.32 9.89
C GLY A 316 -23.63 2.20 8.84
N LYS A 317 -23.83 1.72 7.60
CA LYS A 317 -24.54 2.45 6.53
C LYS A 317 -25.86 3.03 7.04
N GLY A 318 -26.00 4.35 6.96
CA GLY A 318 -27.24 5.05 7.33
C GLY A 318 -27.46 5.25 8.83
N GLU A 319 -26.61 4.68 9.69
CA GLU A 319 -26.67 4.84 11.14
C GLU A 319 -25.86 6.06 11.60
N HIS A 320 -26.31 6.71 12.67
CA HIS A 320 -25.53 7.75 13.33
C HIS A 320 -24.46 7.10 14.20
N LEU A 321 -23.19 7.30 13.83
CA LEU A 321 -22.05 6.79 14.56
C LEU A 321 -21.33 7.92 15.29
N GLN A 322 -20.65 7.55 16.37
CA GLN A 322 -19.73 8.41 17.09
C GLN A 322 -18.38 7.71 17.26
N GLY A 323 -17.33 8.48 17.44
CA GLY A 323 -16.01 7.93 17.71
C GLY A 323 -14.90 8.95 17.60
N VAL A 324 -13.76 8.53 17.06
CA VAL A 324 -12.56 9.37 16.93
C VAL A 324 -12.04 9.39 15.51
N GLN A 325 -11.64 10.57 15.03
CA GLN A 325 -10.71 10.72 13.93
C GLN A 325 -9.28 10.73 14.48
N VAL A 326 -8.40 9.95 13.87
CA VAL A 326 -6.97 9.92 14.18
C VAL A 326 -6.28 11.00 13.36
N HIS A 327 -5.62 11.94 14.03
CA HIS A 327 -4.77 12.94 13.40
C HIS A 327 -3.30 12.61 13.68
N ILE A 328 -2.55 12.30 12.63
CA ILE A 328 -1.09 12.12 12.71
C ILE A 328 -0.46 13.50 12.58
N MET A 329 0.05 14.03 13.69
CA MET A 329 0.68 15.35 13.81
C MET A 329 2.19 15.29 13.55
N ASP A 330 2.83 14.17 13.88
CA ASP A 330 4.24 13.90 13.55
C ASP A 330 4.41 12.44 13.14
N TYR A 331 4.44 12.22 11.83
CA TYR A 331 4.58 10.90 11.24
C TYR A 331 5.81 10.15 11.75
N ARG A 332 6.94 10.83 11.96
CA ARG A 332 8.19 10.16 12.36
C ARG A 332 8.09 9.55 13.75
N LYS A 333 7.28 10.17 14.63
CA LYS A 333 7.09 9.71 16.01
C LYS A 333 5.95 8.70 16.16
N ALA A 334 4.93 8.76 15.32
CA ALA A 334 3.75 7.89 15.43
C ALA A 334 4.08 6.42 15.12
N ALA A 335 3.86 5.52 16.07
CA ALA A 335 3.78 4.08 15.79
C ALA A 335 2.38 3.80 15.22
N LEU A 336 2.30 3.42 13.94
CA LEU A 336 1.03 3.46 13.20
C LEU A 336 0.13 2.30 13.59
N SER A 337 0.66 1.08 13.51
CA SER A 337 -0.11 -0.15 13.59
C SER A 337 -0.64 -0.47 14.99
N GLU A 338 -0.01 0.08 16.05
CA GLU A 338 -0.46 -0.12 17.43
C GLU A 338 -1.75 0.66 17.76
N ILE A 339 -2.07 1.71 16.99
CA ILE A 339 -3.19 2.61 17.28
C ILE A 339 -4.52 1.86 17.36
N GLN A 340 -4.84 0.95 16.43
CA GLN A 340 -6.06 0.16 16.50
C GLN A 340 -6.17 -0.66 17.79
N PHE A 341 -5.08 -1.27 18.27
CA PHE A 341 -5.12 -2.08 19.48
C PHE A 341 -5.33 -1.21 20.73
N LEU A 342 -4.77 -0.01 20.74
CA LEU A 342 -5.02 0.98 21.80
C LEU A 342 -6.46 1.51 21.75
N VAL A 343 -7.03 1.71 20.56
CA VAL A 343 -8.45 2.02 20.40
C VAL A 343 -9.32 0.88 20.91
N MET A 344 -9.03 -0.37 20.52
CA MET A 344 -9.74 -1.55 21.00
C MET A 344 -9.65 -1.71 22.53
N GLN A 345 -8.51 -1.35 23.13
CA GLN A 345 -8.31 -1.35 24.57
C GLN A 345 -9.19 -0.30 25.28
N GLU A 346 -9.16 0.94 24.83
CA GLU A 346 -9.94 2.01 25.46
C GLU A 346 -11.44 1.82 25.23
N VAL A 347 -11.82 1.27 24.07
CA VAL A 347 -13.18 0.80 23.79
C VAL A 347 -13.62 -0.26 24.81
N ALA A 348 -12.84 -1.32 25.02
CA ALA A 348 -13.19 -2.37 25.98
C ALA A 348 -13.19 -1.87 27.43
N THR A 349 -12.40 -0.83 27.74
CA THR A 349 -12.38 -0.20 29.07
C THR A 349 -13.64 0.63 29.32
N LEU A 350 -14.09 1.41 28.32
CA LEU A 350 -15.27 2.26 28.43
C LEU A 350 -16.58 1.47 28.27
N TYR A 351 -16.56 0.43 27.44
CA TYR A 351 -17.72 -0.35 27.01
C TYR A 351 -17.37 -1.86 27.05
N PRO A 352 -17.27 -2.49 28.24
CA PRO A 352 -16.87 -3.89 28.38
C PRO A 352 -17.78 -4.87 27.62
N GLU A 353 -19.07 -4.57 27.52
CA GLU A 353 -20.08 -5.31 26.74
C GLU A 353 -19.92 -5.16 25.21
N HIS A 354 -18.91 -4.41 24.77
CA HIS A 354 -18.52 -4.22 23.38
C HIS A 354 -17.06 -4.61 23.13
N ALA A 355 -16.49 -5.45 24.01
CA ALA A 355 -15.17 -6.05 23.79
C ALA A 355 -15.12 -6.78 22.44
N ILE A 356 -14.19 -6.34 21.58
CA ILE A 356 -14.20 -6.66 20.15
C ILE A 356 -14.28 -8.17 19.88
N PHE A 357 -13.42 -8.97 20.52
CA PHE A 357 -13.35 -10.41 20.24
C PHE A 357 -14.46 -11.25 20.89
N ASP A 358 -15.25 -10.66 21.78
CA ASP A 358 -16.43 -11.32 22.35
C ASP A 358 -17.66 -11.14 21.43
N HIS A 359 -17.69 -10.06 20.64
CA HIS A 359 -18.88 -9.63 19.90
C HIS A 359 -18.71 -9.52 18.38
N ALA A 360 -17.49 -9.45 17.86
CA ALA A 360 -17.24 -9.48 16.42
C ALA A 360 -17.54 -10.86 15.82
N ASP A 361 -17.81 -10.89 14.51
CA ASP A 361 -18.07 -12.15 13.80
C ASP A 361 -16.85 -13.09 13.87
N LYS A 362 -17.03 -14.23 14.55
CA LYS A 362 -16.01 -15.27 14.70
C LYS A 362 -15.55 -15.82 13.35
N GLY A 363 -16.38 -15.76 12.30
CA GLY A 363 -16.03 -16.10 10.93
C GLY A 363 -14.99 -15.19 10.27
N ARG A 364 -14.64 -14.07 10.92
CA ARG A 364 -13.59 -13.13 10.48
C ARG A 364 -12.27 -13.28 11.22
N PHE A 365 -12.22 -14.07 12.29
CA PHE A 365 -11.02 -14.18 13.14
C PHE A 365 -9.84 -14.81 12.42
N ASP A 366 -10.09 -15.78 11.53
CA ASP A 366 -9.02 -16.37 10.69
C ASP A 366 -8.39 -15.32 9.75
N MET A 367 -9.19 -14.38 9.22
CA MET A 367 -8.65 -13.29 8.39
C MET A 367 -7.85 -12.29 9.24
N PHE A 368 -8.36 -11.94 10.42
CA PHE A 368 -7.63 -11.10 11.38
C PHE A 368 -6.26 -11.70 11.72
N ASP A 369 -6.20 -13.00 12.01
CA ASP A 369 -4.95 -13.69 12.33
C ASP A 369 -4.01 -13.76 11.13
N LYS A 370 -4.53 -14.00 9.92
CA LYS A 370 -3.75 -13.98 8.68
C LYS A 370 -3.14 -12.61 8.42
N VAL A 371 -3.92 -11.54 8.50
CA VAL A 371 -3.42 -10.16 8.33
C VAL A 371 -2.39 -9.81 9.41
N SER A 372 -2.62 -10.24 10.66
CA SER A 372 -1.67 -10.11 11.77
C SER A 372 -0.42 -10.99 11.61
N GLY A 373 -0.48 -12.04 10.81
CA GLY A 373 0.59 -13.00 10.58
C GLY A 373 0.78 -13.99 11.74
N SER A 374 -0.12 -14.01 12.72
CA SER A 374 -0.17 -14.95 13.84
C SER A 374 -1.51 -14.82 14.59
N ASN A 375 -2.04 -15.91 15.14
CA ASN A 375 -3.14 -15.86 16.11
C ASN A 375 -2.72 -15.29 17.47
N GLU A 376 -1.42 -15.27 17.79
CA GLU A 376 -0.94 -14.79 19.09
C GLU A 376 -1.37 -13.34 19.36
N ILE A 377 -1.55 -12.53 18.31
CA ILE A 377 -2.06 -11.16 18.44
C ILE A 377 -3.50 -11.16 18.97
N ARG A 378 -4.39 -11.90 18.33
CA ARG A 378 -5.78 -12.01 18.79
C ARG A 378 -5.85 -12.68 20.16
N GLU A 379 -5.22 -13.84 20.31
CA GLU A 379 -5.38 -14.68 21.50
C GLU A 379 -4.81 -14.04 22.76
N ARG A 380 -3.65 -13.35 22.68
CA ARG A 380 -3.12 -12.62 23.83
C ARG A 380 -3.94 -11.37 24.13
N PHE A 381 -4.32 -10.60 23.11
CA PHE A 381 -5.14 -9.41 23.31
C PHE A 381 -6.51 -9.76 23.92
N SER A 382 -7.15 -10.84 23.47
CA SER A 382 -8.44 -11.32 23.99
C SER A 382 -8.42 -11.71 25.46
N LYS A 383 -7.26 -11.88 26.12
CA LYS A 383 -7.22 -12.25 27.55
C LYS A 383 -7.81 -11.18 28.46
N ARG A 384 -7.55 -9.91 28.14
CA ARG A 384 -8.04 -8.76 28.93
C ARG A 384 -8.09 -7.43 28.16
N ASN A 385 -8.00 -7.49 26.83
CA ASN A 385 -8.08 -6.36 25.89
C ASN A 385 -7.00 -5.30 26.13
N ARG A 386 -5.76 -5.73 26.37
CA ARG A 386 -4.63 -4.82 26.67
C ARG A 386 -3.51 -4.94 25.64
N TRP A 387 -3.07 -3.80 25.12
CA TRP A 387 -1.95 -3.71 24.18
C TRP A 387 -0.64 -4.25 24.77
N GLU A 388 -0.40 -4.02 26.06
CA GLU A 388 0.83 -4.47 26.74
C GLU A 388 1.04 -5.99 26.68
N ASP A 389 -0.03 -6.78 26.56
CA ASP A 389 0.06 -8.25 26.46
C ASP A 389 0.54 -8.74 25.08
N ILE A 390 0.43 -7.89 24.05
CA ILE A 390 0.86 -8.19 22.68
C ILE A 390 2.04 -7.36 22.21
N ARG A 391 2.37 -6.26 22.90
CA ARG A 391 3.42 -5.30 22.49
C ARG A 391 4.75 -6.00 22.23
N ASP A 392 5.23 -6.81 23.16
CA ASP A 392 6.53 -7.48 23.01
C ASP A 392 6.52 -8.47 21.84
N TYR A 393 5.39 -9.14 21.60
CA TYR A 393 5.24 -10.03 20.46
C TYR A 393 5.22 -9.26 19.14
N TRP A 394 4.54 -8.11 19.08
CA TRP A 394 4.47 -7.26 17.88
C TRP A 394 5.83 -6.68 17.48
N TYR A 395 6.71 -6.40 18.46
CA TYR A 395 8.02 -5.81 18.20
C TYR A 395 9.19 -6.81 18.17
N LYS A 396 8.96 -8.11 18.48
CA LYS A 396 10.03 -9.13 18.63
C LYS A 396 10.96 -9.29 17.43
N ASP A 397 10.48 -8.99 16.22
CA ASP A 397 11.22 -9.22 14.97
C ASP A 397 11.76 -7.93 14.31
N VAL A 398 11.47 -6.75 14.88
CA VAL A 398 11.77 -5.47 14.21
C VAL A 398 13.27 -5.26 14.03
N ASP A 399 14.07 -5.51 15.06
CA ASP A 399 15.51 -5.29 14.99
C ASP A 399 16.23 -6.30 14.10
N SER A 400 15.86 -7.58 14.20
CA SER A 400 16.43 -8.64 13.34
C SER A 400 16.09 -8.39 11.88
N PHE A 401 14.84 -8.01 11.57
CA PHE A 401 14.42 -7.67 10.22
C PHE A 401 15.11 -6.40 9.70
N ARG A 402 15.33 -5.39 10.55
CA ARG A 402 16.09 -4.18 10.18
C ARG A 402 17.53 -4.52 9.79
N GLN A 403 18.20 -5.42 10.50
CA GLN A 403 19.55 -5.85 10.13
C GLN A 403 19.56 -6.64 8.83
N LEU A 404 18.60 -7.54 8.64
CA LEU A 404 18.42 -8.29 7.40
C LEU A 404 18.22 -7.36 6.19
N SER A 405 17.33 -6.38 6.34
CA SER A 405 16.96 -5.42 5.31
C SER A 405 18.14 -4.63 4.75
N LYS A 406 19.13 -4.30 5.59
CA LYS A 406 20.33 -3.53 5.17
C LYS A 406 21.12 -4.21 4.05
N LYS A 407 21.08 -5.55 3.96
CA LYS A 407 21.74 -6.29 2.87
C LYS A 407 21.16 -5.97 1.49
N TYR A 408 19.88 -5.56 1.45
CA TYR A 408 19.09 -5.42 0.24
C TYR A 408 18.73 -3.96 -0.08
N TYR A 409 19.19 -3.00 0.74
CA TYR A 409 18.92 -1.59 0.48
C TYR A 409 19.56 -1.11 -0.81
N LEU A 410 18.72 -0.57 -1.69
CA LEU A 410 19.13 0.15 -2.89
C LEU A 410 19.33 1.64 -2.57
N TYR A 411 18.66 2.14 -1.52
CA TYR A 411 18.57 3.58 -1.23
C TYR A 411 19.10 3.93 0.16
N LYS A 412 19.57 5.16 0.30
CA LYS A 412 20.08 5.71 1.57
C LYS A 412 19.03 6.53 2.30
#